data_AF-A0A953MIP7-F1
#
_entry.id   AF-A0A953MIP7-F1
#
_cell.length_a   1.000
_cell.length_b   1.000
_cell.length_c   1.000
_cell.angle_alpha   90.00
_cell.angle_beta   90.00
_cell.angle_gamma   90.00
#
_symmetry.space_group_name_H-M   'P 1'
#
loop_
_entity.id
_entity.type
_entity.pdbx_description
1 polymer ?
#
loop_
_entity_poly.entity_id
_entity_poly.type
_entity_poly.pdbx_seq_one_letter_code
_entity_poly.pdbx_strand_id
1 'polypeptide(L)'
;MKRNEIIIFSVLLVITGLLILLSEFNVVNITIEEILTMDISAFGILTVYIGFERGSRALISIASTSFMTGIFLFILNNYEIFTNANIYTFALLFIAATNFFLLFIDNPKSSSFLFSSILIYIAAVFSITWLEESYIVYLSNGLIKMVISYWPLFLLFFGINLVVDSKK
;
A
#
# COMPACT_ATOMS: atom_id res chain seq x y z
N MET A 1 -20.27 -7.88 0.04
CA MET A 1 -19.69 -7.60 -1.28
C MET A 1 -20.77 -7.72 -2.34
N LYS A 2 -20.79 -6.81 -3.31
CA LYS A 2 -21.64 -6.95 -4.52
C LYS A 2 -21.11 -8.10 -5.39
N ARG A 3 -21.96 -8.70 -6.23
CA ARG A 3 -21.59 -9.81 -7.14
C ARG A 3 -20.34 -9.51 -7.98
N ASN A 4 -20.20 -8.29 -8.48
CA ASN A 4 -19.05 -7.88 -9.30
C ASN A 4 -17.73 -7.88 -8.52
N GLU A 5 -17.77 -7.49 -7.24
CA GLU A 5 -16.59 -7.47 -6.37
C GLU A 5 -16.10 -8.88 -6.08
N ILE A 6 -17.02 -9.84 -5.92
CA ILE A 6 -16.71 -11.25 -5.74
C ILE A 6 -16.04 -11.81 -7.00
N ILE A 7 -16.57 -11.46 -8.18
CA ILE A 7 -15.99 -11.88 -9.46
C ILE A 7 -14.56 -11.34 -9.61
N ILE A 8 -14.35 -10.05 -9.35
CA ILE A 8 -13.03 -9.42 -9.43
C ILE A 8 -12.03 -10.11 -8.48
N PHE A 9 -12.41 -10.32 -7.22
CA PHE A 9 -11.56 -10.99 -6.24
C PHE A 9 -11.27 -12.44 -6.63
N SER A 10 -12.27 -13.15 -7.16
CA SER A 10 -12.09 -14.53 -7.64
C SER A 10 -11.15 -14.60 -8.83
N VAL A 11 -11.25 -13.66 -9.78
CA VAL A 11 -10.35 -13.57 -10.93
C VAL A 11 -8.92 -13.29 -10.49
N LEU A 12 -8.72 -12.38 -9.53
CA LEU A 12 -7.41 -12.14 -8.93
C LEU A 12 -6.81 -13.43 -8.36
N LEU A 13 -7.55 -14.14 -7.50
CA LEU A 13 -7.08 -15.39 -6.91
C LEU A 13 -6.73 -16.46 -7.95
N VAL A 14 -7.50 -16.55 -9.04
CA VAL A 14 -7.19 -17.48 -10.14
C VAL A 14 -5.90 -17.09 -10.84
N ILE A 15 -5.68 -15.81 -11.12
CA ILE A 15 -4.45 -15.30 -11.72
C ILE A 15 -3.26 -15.56 -10.79
N THR A 16 -3.39 -15.24 -9.51
CA THR A 16 -2.37 -15.52 -8.48
C THR A 16 -2.01 -17.00 -8.45
N GLY A 17 -3.00 -17.89 -8.38
CA GLY A 17 -2.79 -19.33 -8.35
C GLY A 17 -2.09 -19.86 -9.61
N LEU A 18 -2.44 -19.31 -10.78
CA LEU A 18 -1.77 -19.64 -12.05
C LEU A 18 -0.31 -19.16 -12.05
N LEU A 19 -0.02 -17.94 -11.60
CA LEU A 19 1.34 -17.41 -11.53
C LEU A 19 2.22 -18.24 -10.59
N ILE A 20 1.70 -18.64 -9.43
CA ILE A 20 2.41 -19.51 -8.49
C ILE A 20 2.71 -20.86 -9.16
N LEU A 21 1.72 -21.50 -9.78
CA LEU A 21 1.94 -22.77 -10.47
C LEU A 21 2.99 -22.66 -11.58
N LEU A 22 2.91 -21.61 -12.41
CA LEU A 22 3.88 -21.41 -13.49
C LEU A 22 5.30 -21.14 -12.97
N SER A 23 5.43 -20.46 -11.83
CA SER A 23 6.72 -20.26 -11.14
C SER A 23 7.30 -21.59 -10.63
N GLU A 24 6.48 -22.42 -9.97
CA GLU A 24 6.89 -23.76 -9.49
C GLU A 24 7.34 -24.70 -10.63
N PHE A 25 6.72 -24.60 -11.80
CA PHE A 25 7.14 -25.34 -13.00
C PHE A 25 8.32 -24.70 -13.76
N ASN A 26 8.93 -23.64 -13.23
CA ASN A 26 9.99 -22.86 -13.87
C ASN A 26 9.63 -22.35 -15.28
N VAL A 27 8.35 -22.13 -15.57
CA VAL A 27 7.87 -21.56 -16.83
C VAL A 27 8.10 -20.05 -16.86
N VAL A 28 7.98 -19.41 -15.69
CA VAL A 28 8.27 -18.00 -15.47
C VAL A 28 9.21 -17.85 -14.28
N ASN A 29 10.18 -16.95 -14.40
CA ASN A 29 11.09 -16.60 -13.31
C ASN A 29 10.49 -15.43 -12.52
N ILE A 30 9.53 -15.73 -11.64
CA ILE A 30 8.85 -14.74 -10.78
C ILE A 30 8.88 -15.26 -9.34
N THR A 31 9.32 -14.44 -8.40
CA THR A 31 9.38 -14.81 -6.98
C THR A 31 8.02 -14.67 -6.29
N ILE A 32 7.84 -15.33 -5.15
CA ILE A 32 6.61 -15.21 -4.37
C ILE A 32 6.38 -13.77 -3.87
N GLU A 33 7.47 -13.05 -3.55
CA GLU A 33 7.41 -11.65 -3.16
C GLU A 33 6.88 -10.79 -4.31
N GLU A 34 7.34 -11.01 -5.54
CA GLU A 34 6.83 -10.30 -6.71
C GLU A 34 5.34 -10.55 -6.92
N ILE A 35 4.88 -11.80 -6.84
CA ILE A 35 3.45 -12.14 -6.95
C ILE A 35 2.64 -11.40 -5.88
N LEU A 36 3.09 -11.41 -4.62
CA LEU A 36 2.41 -10.70 -3.54
C LEU A 36 2.35 -9.18 -3.77
N THR A 37 3.42 -8.57 -4.30
CA THR A 37 3.40 -7.13 -4.64
C THR A 37 2.42 -6.80 -5.77
N MET A 38 2.30 -7.68 -6.76
CA MET A 38 1.31 -7.55 -7.83
C MET A 38 -0.12 -7.67 -7.28
N ASP A 39 -0.37 -8.65 -6.41
CA ASP A 39 -1.68 -8.88 -5.81
C ASP A 39 -2.13 -7.70 -4.95
N ILE A 40 -1.26 -7.20 -4.07
CA ILE A 40 -1.54 -6.05 -3.20
C ILE A 40 -1.84 -4.81 -4.06
N SER A 41 -1.07 -4.59 -5.12
CA SER A 41 -1.28 -3.48 -6.05
C SER A 41 -2.60 -3.60 -6.79
N ALA A 42 -2.87 -4.77 -7.37
CA ALA A 42 -4.08 -5.03 -8.14
C ALA A 42 -5.34 -4.96 -7.25
N PHE A 43 -5.29 -5.54 -6.05
CA PHE A 43 -6.37 -5.43 -5.08
C PHE A 43 -6.59 -3.97 -4.65
N GLY A 44 -5.50 -3.23 -4.39
CA GLY A 44 -5.55 -1.82 -4.04
C GLY A 44 -6.25 -0.97 -5.08
N ILE A 45 -5.84 -1.04 -6.35
CA ILE A 45 -6.42 -0.22 -7.43
C ILE A 45 -7.90 -0.54 -7.68
N LEU A 46 -8.27 -1.83 -7.65
CA LEU A 46 -9.66 -2.25 -7.79
C LEU A 46 -10.52 -1.75 -6.63
N THR A 47 -9.98 -1.77 -5.42
CA THR A 47 -10.67 -1.29 -4.22
C THR A 47 -10.78 0.24 -4.23
N VAL A 48 -9.81 0.97 -4.79
CA VAL A 48 -9.91 2.44 -4.99
C VAL A 48 -11.11 2.77 -5.88
N TYR A 49 -11.27 2.05 -7.00
CA TYR A 49 -12.41 2.23 -7.90
C TYR A 49 -13.75 2.01 -7.17
N ILE A 50 -13.85 0.93 -6.39
CA ILE A 50 -15.04 0.64 -5.57
C ILE A 50 -15.26 1.75 -4.53
N GLY A 51 -14.20 2.33 -3.98
CA GLY A 51 -14.25 3.44 -3.03
C GLY A 51 -14.90 4.68 -3.63
N PHE A 52 -14.52 5.04 -4.85
CA PHE A 52 -15.16 6.13 -5.59
C PHE A 52 -16.62 5.82 -5.91
N GLU A 53 -16.95 4.61 -6.38
CA GLU A 53 -18.35 4.22 -6.67
C GLU A 53 -19.24 4.34 -5.42
N ARG A 54 -18.69 4.02 -4.24
CA ARG A 54 -19.41 4.07 -2.96
C ARG A 54 -19.35 5.43 -2.26
N GLY A 55 -18.58 6.40 -2.78
CA GLY A 55 -18.31 7.67 -2.12
C GLY A 55 -17.70 7.53 -0.72
N SER A 56 -16.98 6.43 -0.46
CA SER A 56 -16.43 6.12 0.86
C SER A 56 -14.99 6.58 0.97
N ARG A 57 -14.77 7.75 1.56
CA ARG A 57 -13.43 8.33 1.79
C ARG A 57 -12.47 7.41 2.54
N ALA A 58 -12.99 6.70 3.55
CA ALA A 58 -12.19 5.74 4.31
C ALA A 58 -11.71 4.60 3.41
N LEU A 59 -12.60 4.09 2.55
CA LEU A 59 -12.27 3.01 1.63
C LEU A 59 -11.30 3.47 0.54
N ILE A 60 -11.47 4.68 0.00
CA ILE A 60 -10.52 5.30 -0.94
C ILE A 60 -9.13 5.38 -0.30
N SER A 61 -9.03 5.92 0.91
CA SER A 61 -7.75 6.12 1.62
C SER A 61 -7.04 4.80 1.94
N ILE A 62 -7.76 3.80 2.44
CA ILE A 62 -7.18 2.47 2.75
C ILE A 62 -6.73 1.78 1.44
N ALA A 63 -7.57 1.83 0.40
CA ALA A 63 -7.28 1.18 -0.86
C ALA A 63 -6.10 1.82 -1.58
N SER A 64 -6.00 3.16 -1.57
CA SER A 64 -4.88 3.88 -2.17
C SER A 64 -3.59 3.66 -1.40
N THR A 65 -3.66 3.58 -0.08
CA THR A 65 -2.53 3.17 0.77
C THR A 65 -2.06 1.77 0.38
N SER A 66 -2.97 0.81 0.24
CA SER A 66 -2.64 -0.56 -0.17
C SER A 66 -2.01 -0.59 -1.56
N PHE A 67 -2.60 0.12 -2.54
CA PHE A 67 -2.09 0.20 -3.89
C PHE A 67 -0.66 0.77 -3.93
N MET A 68 -0.44 1.91 -3.29
CA MET A 68 0.86 2.57 -3.28
C MET A 68 1.90 1.80 -2.47
N THR A 69 1.49 1.08 -1.42
CA THR A 69 2.37 0.15 -0.69
C THR A 69 2.80 -1.01 -1.58
N GLY A 70 1.87 -1.57 -2.37
CA GLY A 70 2.19 -2.60 -3.37
C GLY A 70 3.21 -2.12 -4.40
N ILE A 71 3.03 -0.91 -4.94
CA ILE A 71 4.01 -0.27 -5.85
C ILE A 71 5.36 -0.09 -5.16
N PHE A 72 5.37 0.41 -3.92
CA PHE A 72 6.61 0.62 -3.18
C PHE A 72 7.39 -0.67 -2.95
N LEU A 73 6.70 -1.74 -2.54
CA LEU A 73 7.31 -3.07 -2.39
C LEU A 73 7.80 -3.62 -3.73
N PHE A 74 7.06 -3.43 -4.82
CA PHE A 74 7.50 -3.83 -6.15
C PHE A 74 8.81 -3.16 -6.52
N ILE A 75 8.93 -1.84 -6.26
CA ILE A 75 10.16 -1.09 -6.51
C ILE A 75 11.31 -1.62 -5.64
N LEU A 76 11.08 -1.86 -4.34
CA LEU A 76 12.10 -2.41 -3.44
C LEU A 76 12.62 -3.79 -3.87
N ASN A 77 11.76 -4.64 -4.41
CA ASN A 77 12.12 -5.99 -4.81
C ASN A 77 12.84 -6.05 -6.18
N ASN A 78 12.52 -5.13 -7.09
CA ASN A 78 13.00 -5.18 -8.48
C ASN A 78 14.17 -4.24 -8.77
N TYR A 79 14.41 -3.24 -7.92
CA TYR A 79 15.46 -2.25 -8.14
C TYR A 79 16.47 -2.26 -7.00
N GLU A 80 17.75 -2.26 -7.35
CA GLU A 80 18.85 -2.07 -6.40
C GLU A 80 18.83 -0.62 -5.90
N ILE A 81 18.01 -0.39 -4.88
CA ILE A 81 18.00 0.86 -4.15
C ILE A 81 19.10 0.74 -3.11
N PHE A 82 20.21 1.41 -3.34
CA PHE A 82 21.24 1.63 -2.32
C PHE A 82 20.54 2.11 -1.05
N THR A 83 20.69 1.33 0.02
CA THR A 83 19.96 1.41 1.29
C THR A 83 20.04 2.78 1.95
N ASN A 84 19.30 3.74 1.39
CA ASN A 84 19.09 5.04 1.97
C ASN A 84 17.78 4.97 2.72
N ALA A 85 17.92 4.94 4.04
CA ALA A 85 16.97 5.35 5.06
C ALA A 85 15.89 6.37 4.60
N ASN A 86 16.24 7.28 3.68
CA ASN A 86 15.34 8.29 3.12
C ASN A 86 14.22 7.71 2.25
N ILE A 87 14.41 6.55 1.62
CA ILE A 87 13.41 6.04 0.67
C ILE A 87 12.10 5.64 1.36
N TYR A 88 12.19 5.09 2.56
CA TYR A 88 11.02 4.72 3.35
C TYR A 88 10.23 5.95 3.79
N THR A 89 10.94 7.01 4.20
CA THR A 89 10.32 8.28 4.59
C THR A 89 9.68 8.96 3.38
N PHE A 90 10.37 8.97 2.24
CA PHE A 90 9.81 9.42 0.97
C PHE A 90 8.53 8.67 0.63
N ALA A 91 8.56 7.33 0.68
CA ALA A 91 7.42 6.50 0.34
C ALA A 91 6.22 6.78 1.25
N LEU A 92 6.42 6.89 2.57
CA LEU A 92 5.35 7.22 3.51
C LEU A 92 4.71 8.59 3.20
N LEU A 93 5.53 9.62 2.96
CA LEU A 93 5.04 10.94 2.62
C LEU A 93 4.34 10.94 1.26
N PHE A 94 4.89 10.24 0.27
CA PHE A 94 4.32 10.12 -1.07
C PHE A 94 2.95 9.40 -1.04
N ILE A 95 2.83 8.32 -0.27
CA ILE A 95 1.56 7.61 -0.04
C ILE A 95 0.55 8.55 0.62
N ALA A 96 0.95 9.26 1.68
CA ALA A 96 0.07 10.21 2.36
C ALA A 96 -0.39 11.34 1.42
N ALA A 97 0.52 11.92 0.64
CA ALA A 97 0.21 12.95 -0.35
C ALA A 97 -0.78 12.45 -1.41
N THR A 98 -0.59 11.21 -1.88
CA THR A 98 -1.50 10.54 -2.83
C THR A 98 -2.88 10.35 -2.23
N ASN A 99 -2.98 9.90 -0.98
CA ASN A 99 -4.27 9.73 -0.31
C ASN A 99 -5.04 11.05 -0.24
N PHE A 100 -4.38 12.15 0.14
CA PHE A 100 -5.01 13.47 0.14
C PHE A 100 -5.41 13.92 -1.27
N PHE A 101 -4.61 13.61 -2.29
CA PHE A 101 -4.97 13.92 -3.68
C PHE A 101 -6.22 13.17 -4.14
N LEU A 102 -6.33 11.87 -3.83
CA LEU A 102 -7.50 11.08 -4.19
C LEU A 102 -8.75 11.51 -3.42
N LEU A 103 -8.60 11.90 -2.14
CA LEU A 103 -9.69 12.50 -1.37
C LEU A 103 -10.15 13.85 -1.93
N PHE A 104 -9.23 14.63 -2.54
CA PHE A 104 -9.60 15.83 -3.28
C PHE A 104 -10.37 15.49 -4.57
N ILE A 105 -9.96 14.46 -5.31
CA ILE A 105 -10.69 14.00 -6.50
C ILE A 105 -12.12 13.57 -6.13
N ASP A 106 -12.29 12.86 -5.01
CA ASP A 106 -13.61 12.47 -4.49
C ASP A 106 -14.46 13.68 -4.10
N ASN A 107 -13.85 14.71 -3.51
CA ASN A 107 -14.54 15.94 -3.14
C ASN A 107 -13.76 17.21 -3.53
N PRO A 108 -13.87 17.67 -4.78
CA PRO A 108 -13.11 18.81 -5.30
C PRO A 108 -13.45 20.14 -4.62
N LYS A 109 -14.56 20.21 -3.88
CA LYS A 109 -14.95 21.42 -3.14
C LYS A 109 -14.04 21.68 -1.94
N SER A 110 -13.32 20.67 -1.45
CA SER A 110 -12.41 20.81 -0.31
C SER A 110 -10.98 21.06 -0.78
N SER A 111 -10.65 22.34 -1.03
CA SER A 111 -9.29 22.74 -1.42
C SER A 111 -8.21 22.40 -0.38
N SER A 112 -8.60 22.19 0.88
CA SER A 112 -7.71 21.74 1.95
C SER A 112 -6.99 20.43 1.61
N PHE A 113 -7.68 19.47 0.99
CA PHE A 113 -7.06 18.20 0.59
C PHE A 113 -6.00 18.39 -0.50
N LEU A 114 -6.27 19.24 -1.49
CA LEU A 114 -5.30 19.58 -2.52
C LEU A 114 -4.07 20.28 -1.93
N PHE A 115 -4.29 21.26 -1.05
CA PHE A 115 -3.21 21.99 -0.41
C PHE A 115 -2.33 21.07 0.45
N SER A 116 -2.93 20.21 1.27
CA SER A 116 -2.20 19.19 2.05
C SER A 116 -1.44 18.24 1.15
N SER A 117 -2.04 17.76 0.06
CA SER A 117 -1.37 16.89 -0.90
C SER A 117 -0.12 17.53 -1.50
N ILE A 118 -0.23 18.77 -1.99
CA ILE A 118 0.88 19.51 -2.58
C ILE A 118 2.00 19.73 -1.55
N LEU A 119 1.67 20.19 -0.34
CA LEU A 119 2.67 20.40 0.71
C LEU A 119 3.40 19.10 1.07
N ILE A 120 2.68 17.99 1.18
CA ILE A 120 3.27 16.69 1.54
C ILE A 120 4.08 16.14 0.37
N TYR A 121 3.68 16.32 -0.90
CA TYR A 121 4.51 15.96 -2.05
C TYR A 121 5.83 16.72 -2.05
N ILE A 122 5.78 18.03 -1.79
CA ILE A 122 6.98 18.85 -1.66
C ILE A 122 7.86 18.29 -0.52
N ALA A 123 7.28 18.03 0.65
CA ALA A 123 7.99 17.43 1.78
C ALA A 123 8.60 16.05 1.45
N ALA A 124 7.91 15.22 0.67
CA ALA A 124 8.43 13.93 0.20
C ALA A 124 9.69 14.16 -0.63
N VAL A 125 9.65 15.01 -1.64
CA VAL A 125 10.83 15.29 -2.49
C VAL A 125 11.99 15.90 -1.68
N PHE A 126 11.70 16.81 -0.75
CA PHE A 126 12.71 17.34 0.17
C PHE A 126 13.31 16.26 1.08
N SER A 127 12.53 15.25 1.47
CA SER A 127 13.02 14.16 2.33
C SER A 127 14.12 13.31 1.68
N ILE A 128 14.11 13.18 0.35
CA ILE A 128 15.17 12.46 -0.38
C ILE A 128 16.47 13.28 -0.37
N THR A 129 16.37 14.60 -0.50
CA THR A 129 17.51 15.46 -0.83
C THR A 129 18.20 16.11 0.37
N TRP A 130 17.51 16.31 1.50
CA TRP A 130 18.03 17.12 2.62
C TRP A 130 18.09 16.38 3.97
N LEU A 131 17.52 15.18 4.09
CA LEU A 131 17.37 14.51 5.39
C LEU A 131 18.36 13.36 5.66
N GLU A 132 19.42 13.22 4.86
CA GLU A 132 20.39 12.10 4.93
C GLU A 132 20.93 11.77 6.33
N GLU A 133 20.94 12.72 7.29
CA GLU A 133 21.41 12.48 8.66
C GLU A 133 20.45 12.97 9.77
N SER A 134 19.19 13.28 9.44
CA SER A 134 18.28 13.85 10.45
C SER A 134 17.72 12.78 11.42
N TYR A 135 17.54 13.16 12.69
CA TYR A 135 16.93 12.30 13.73
C TYR A 135 15.53 11.78 13.35
N ILE A 136 14.79 12.53 12.52
CA ILE A 136 13.45 12.16 12.02
C ILE A 136 13.53 10.92 11.14
N VAL A 137 14.55 10.83 10.28
CA VAL A 137 14.76 9.67 9.41
C VAL A 137 15.15 8.45 10.25
N TYR A 138 15.97 8.63 11.29
CA TYR A 138 16.29 7.55 12.24
C TYR A 138 15.02 7.00 12.93
N LEU A 139 14.15 7.88 13.44
CA LEU A 139 12.88 7.47 14.05
C LEU A 139 11.95 6.76 13.08
N SER A 140 11.79 7.30 11.86
CA SER A 140 10.96 6.71 10.80
C SER A 140 11.41 5.27 10.48
N ASN A 141 12.72 5.07 10.31
CA ASN A 141 13.28 3.74 10.08
C ASN A 141 13.13 2.80 11.28
N GLY A 142 13.25 3.32 12.50
CA GLY A 142 12.99 2.55 13.71
C GLY A 142 11.57 2.01 13.77
N LEU A 143 10.58 2.87 13.48
CA LEU A 143 9.17 2.49 13.43
C LEU A 143 8.91 1.44 12.34
N ILE A 144 9.46 1.63 11.15
CA ILE A 144 9.26 0.69 10.04
C ILE A 144 9.91 -0.67 10.35
N LYS A 145 11.13 -0.69 10.90
CA LYS A 145 11.77 -1.94 11.35
C LYS A 145 10.94 -2.65 12.43
N MET A 146 10.34 -1.90 13.36
CA MET A 146 9.42 -2.47 14.34
C MET A 146 8.19 -3.07 13.66
N VAL A 147 7.54 -2.36 12.73
CA VAL A 147 6.38 -2.87 11.99
C VAL A 147 6.76 -4.15 11.23
N ILE A 148 7.89 -4.17 10.52
CA ILE A 148 8.37 -5.35 9.79
C ILE A 148 8.75 -6.50 10.72
N SER A 149 9.21 -6.23 11.94
CA SER A 149 9.54 -7.29 12.91
C SER A 149 8.31 -7.85 13.61
N TYR A 150 7.27 -7.03 13.80
CA TYR A 150 6.12 -7.37 14.65
C TYR A 150 4.78 -7.47 13.90
N TRP A 151 4.73 -7.31 12.58
CA TRP A 151 3.49 -7.50 11.79
C TRP A 151 2.78 -8.86 12.02
N PRO A 152 3.46 -10.00 12.33
CA PRO A 152 2.75 -11.25 12.61
C PRO A 152 1.92 -11.17 13.90
N LEU A 153 2.37 -10.41 14.91
CA LEU A 153 1.61 -10.18 16.14
C LEU A 153 0.34 -9.38 15.85
N PHE A 154 0.44 -8.34 15.01
CA PHE A 154 -0.73 -7.57 14.59
C PHE A 154 -1.75 -8.44 13.87
N LEU A 155 -1.31 -9.32 12.97
CA LEU A 155 -2.19 -10.29 12.31
C LEU A 155 -2.83 -11.28 13.28
N LEU A 156 -2.08 -11.75 14.27
CA LEU A 156 -2.59 -12.67 15.28
C LEU A 156 -3.70 -12.00 16.12
N PHE A 157 -3.48 -10.77 16.60
CA PHE A 157 -4.50 -10.01 17.33
C PHE A 157 -5.73 -9.70 16.46
N PHE A 158 -5.53 -9.33 15.20
CA PHE A 158 -6.63 -9.12 14.26
C PHE A 158 -7.44 -10.40 14.02
N GLY A 159 -6.75 -11.53 13.81
CA GLY A 159 -7.39 -12.84 13.62
C GLY A 159 -8.20 -13.28 14.85
N ILE A 160 -7.67 -13.09 16.06
CA ILE A 160 -8.41 -13.39 17.30
C ILE A 160 -9.68 -12.54 17.40
N ASN A 161 -9.60 -11.22 17.16
CA ASN A 161 -10.77 -10.35 17.23
C ASN A 161 -11.86 -10.76 16.23
N LEU A 162 -11.48 -11.11 15.00
CA LEU A 162 -12.43 -11.59 13.99
C LEU A 162 -13.15 -12.89 14.41
N VAL A 163 -12.43 -13.84 15.00
CA VAL A 163 -13.02 -15.08 15.51
C VAL A 163 -13.96 -14.82 16.68
N VAL A 164 -13.61 -13.90 17.58
CA VAL A 164 -14.44 -13.53 18.74
C VAL A 164 -15.72 -12.82 18.29
N ASP A 165 -15.64 -11.88 17.36
CA ASP A 165 -16.80 -11.15 16.86
C ASP A 165 -17.72 -12.03 15.98
N SER A 166 -17.16 -13.00 15.25
CA SER A 166 -17.98 -13.95 14.45
C SER A 166 -18.87 -14.88 15.27
N LYS A 167 -18.66 -14.94 16.59
CA LYS A 167 -19.43 -15.77 17.53
C LYS A 167 -20.52 -14.98 18.30
N LYS A 168 -20.67 -13.68 18.04
CA LYS A 168 -21.78 -12.85 18.52
C LYS A 168 -22.82 -12.67 17.43
#